data_AF-A0A4R0QFG6-F1
#
_entry.id   AF-A0A4R0QFG6-F1
#
_cell.length_a   1.000
_cell.length_b   1.000
_cell.length_c   1.000
_cell.angle_alpha   90.00
_cell.angle_beta   90.00
_cell.angle_gamma   90.00
#
_symmetry.space_group_name_H-M   'P 1'
#
loop_
_entity.id
_entity.type
_entity.pdbx_description
1 polymer ?
#
loop_
_entity_poly.entity_id
_entity_poly.type
_entity_poly.pdbx_seq_one_letter_code
_entity_poly.pdbx_strand_id
1 'polypeptide(L)'
;MDQDRIKEREEHFDEIFSEYYDELPEEEQLAIDALQSSFEVYHTGQVDFGVDLIPEYFEQLKKKKRYRMNDLILIDLYLTAAAISYFDSSIFQKSDFLHFCRNLLQQRKYLLSEELFFLNRLILTAVAMRIYLKDADLVLELLNESNAIMEVTEDFQKKSIYCLLQCEYAIFYKKDKELAKHYYEEALLFAKLFNDKKLQEQLQVEWQKLSKEV
;
A
#
# COMPACT_ATOMS: atom_id res chain seq x y z
N MET A 1 -2.67 14.86 5.31
CA MET A 1 -1.25 15.16 5.04
C MET A 1 -1.00 16.60 5.46
N ASP A 2 0.21 17.13 5.32
CA ASP A 2 0.41 18.58 5.44
C ASP A 2 -0.27 19.28 4.26
N GLN A 3 -0.91 20.44 4.46
CA GLN A 3 -1.66 21.14 3.40
C GLN A 3 -0.72 21.62 2.29
N ASP A 4 0.51 21.99 2.62
CA ASP A 4 1.49 22.48 1.66
C ASP A 4 1.95 21.35 0.71
N ARG A 5 2.11 20.14 1.24
CA ARG A 5 2.47 18.95 0.43
C ARG A 5 1.34 18.48 -0.50
N ILE A 6 0.09 18.78 -0.15
CA ILE A 6 -1.06 18.48 -1.01
C ILE A 6 -1.03 19.43 -2.21
N LYS A 7 -0.85 20.73 -1.97
CA LYS A 7 -0.77 21.74 -3.04
C LYS A 7 0.40 21.51 -3.99
N GLU A 8 1.59 21.25 -3.47
CA GLU A 8 2.77 20.96 -4.30
C GLU A 8 2.51 19.76 -5.24
N ARG A 9 1.81 18.74 -4.74
CA ARG A 9 1.43 17.59 -5.56
C ARG A 9 0.37 17.92 -6.61
N GLU A 10 -0.63 18.73 -6.26
CA GLU A 10 -1.65 19.20 -7.22
C GLU A 10 -1.00 20.03 -8.33
N GLU A 11 -0.06 20.92 -7.99
CA GLU A 11 0.72 21.70 -8.95
C GLU A 11 1.53 20.81 -9.92
N HIS A 12 2.12 19.72 -9.43
CA HIS A 12 2.79 18.75 -10.29
C HIS A 12 1.84 18.02 -11.24
N PHE A 13 0.64 17.67 -10.80
CA PHE A 13 -0.36 17.07 -11.69
C PHE A 13 -0.82 18.09 -12.75
N ASP A 14 -1.08 19.33 -12.36
CA ASP A 14 -1.46 20.40 -13.29
C ASP A 14 -0.40 20.60 -14.39
N GLU A 15 0.88 20.59 -14.03
CA GLU A 15 1.99 20.65 -14.98
C GLU A 15 1.98 19.43 -15.93
N ILE A 16 1.82 18.22 -15.40
CA ILE A 16 1.74 16.99 -16.20
C ILE A 16 0.57 17.06 -17.19
N PHE A 17 -0.63 17.40 -16.75
CA PHE A 17 -1.83 17.45 -17.59
C PHE A 17 -1.78 18.57 -18.63
N SER A 18 -1.14 19.69 -18.33
CA SER A 18 -1.08 20.83 -19.24
C SER A 18 0.05 20.76 -20.27
N GLU A 19 1.20 20.18 -19.90
CA GLU A 19 2.40 20.23 -20.75
C GLU A 19 2.77 18.89 -21.39
N TYR A 20 2.43 17.74 -20.78
CA TYR A 20 2.99 16.45 -21.18
C TYR A 20 1.95 15.37 -21.51
N TYR A 21 0.79 15.38 -20.87
CA TYR A 21 -0.17 14.26 -20.86
C TYR A 21 -0.63 13.83 -22.27
N ASP A 22 -0.95 14.77 -23.14
CA ASP A 22 -1.43 14.48 -24.50
C ASP A 22 -0.37 13.81 -25.40
N GLU A 23 0.91 13.93 -25.04
CA GLU A 23 2.02 13.30 -25.78
C GLU A 23 2.38 11.91 -25.22
N LEU A 24 1.84 11.54 -24.06
CA LEU A 24 2.11 10.25 -23.43
C LEU A 24 1.43 9.10 -24.19
N PRO A 25 2.06 7.90 -24.22
CA PRO A 25 1.39 6.68 -24.61
C PRO A 25 0.16 6.39 -23.72
N GLU A 26 -0.83 5.69 -24.26
CA GLU A 26 -2.07 5.32 -23.55
C GLU A 26 -1.82 4.61 -22.21
N GLU A 27 -0.82 3.72 -22.13
CA GLU A 27 -0.45 3.01 -20.89
C GLU A 27 0.10 3.97 -19.81
N GLU A 28 0.71 5.08 -20.21
CA GLU A 28 1.25 6.09 -19.30
C GLU A 28 0.18 7.12 -18.90
N GLN A 29 -0.68 7.54 -19.83
CA GLN A 29 -1.86 8.37 -19.53
C GLN A 29 -2.71 7.71 -18.46
N LEU A 30 -3.02 6.42 -18.63
CA LEU A 30 -3.76 5.65 -17.65
C LEU A 30 -3.05 5.57 -16.29
N ALA A 31 -1.73 5.42 -16.27
CA ALA A 31 -0.98 5.41 -15.01
C ALA A 31 -1.04 6.76 -14.30
N ILE A 32 -0.99 7.87 -15.03
CA ILE A 32 -1.15 9.22 -14.48
C ILE A 32 -2.56 9.40 -13.91
N ASP A 33 -3.60 9.01 -14.66
CA ASP A 33 -4.99 9.06 -14.20
C ASP A 33 -5.18 8.23 -12.93
N ALA A 34 -4.57 7.04 -12.87
CA ALA A 34 -4.63 6.16 -11.72
C ALA A 34 -3.88 6.72 -10.50
N LEU A 35 -2.75 7.42 -10.71
CA LEU A 35 -2.03 8.12 -9.64
C LEU A 35 -2.86 9.26 -9.06
N GLN A 36 -3.47 10.10 -9.92
CA GLN A 36 -4.34 11.18 -9.49
C GLN A 36 -5.57 10.62 -8.77
N SER A 37 -6.24 9.64 -9.36
CA SER A 37 -7.44 9.01 -8.77
C SER A 37 -7.13 8.40 -7.41
N SER A 38 -6.00 7.69 -7.26
CA SER A 38 -5.58 7.13 -5.96
C SER A 38 -5.42 8.22 -4.90
N PHE A 39 -4.89 9.37 -5.29
CA PHE A 39 -4.72 10.51 -4.40
C PHE A 39 -6.06 11.15 -4.01
N GLU A 40 -6.96 11.38 -4.97
CA GLU A 40 -8.29 11.92 -4.75
C GLU A 40 -9.14 11.00 -3.88
N VAL A 41 -9.14 9.70 -4.14
CA VAL A 41 -9.85 8.69 -3.34
C VAL A 41 -9.34 8.70 -1.89
N TYR A 42 -8.03 8.78 -1.70
CA TYR A 42 -7.45 8.89 -0.36
C TYR A 42 -7.82 10.20 0.36
N HIS A 43 -7.93 11.31 -0.39
CA HIS A 43 -8.18 12.63 0.19
C HIS A 43 -9.67 12.88 0.50
N THR A 44 -10.55 12.54 -0.45
CA THR A 44 -11.99 12.80 -0.38
C THR A 44 -12.76 11.67 0.30
N GLY A 45 -12.22 10.46 0.28
CA GLY A 45 -12.93 9.25 0.70
C GLY A 45 -14.01 8.81 -0.30
N GLN A 46 -14.08 9.41 -1.50
CA GLN A 46 -15.04 9.09 -2.55
C GLN A 46 -14.36 8.27 -3.64
N VAL A 47 -15.07 7.28 -4.17
CA VAL A 47 -14.54 6.30 -5.14
C VAL A 47 -15.01 6.61 -6.58
N ASP A 48 -15.51 7.82 -6.79
CA ASP A 48 -16.18 8.22 -8.04
C ASP A 48 -15.21 8.47 -9.22
N PHE A 49 -13.90 8.52 -8.98
CA PHE A 49 -12.88 8.85 -9.99
C PHE A 49 -12.02 7.64 -10.39
N GLY A 50 -11.91 7.40 -11.70
CA GLY A 50 -10.98 6.42 -12.29
C GLY A 50 -11.36 4.94 -12.16
N VAL A 51 -12.38 4.59 -11.37
CA VAL A 51 -12.77 3.19 -11.13
C VAL A 51 -13.47 2.55 -12.32
N ASP A 52 -14.13 3.31 -13.18
CA ASP A 52 -14.82 2.74 -14.34
C ASP A 52 -13.84 2.18 -15.39
N LEU A 53 -12.59 2.67 -15.41
CA LEU A 53 -11.53 2.19 -16.31
C LEU A 53 -10.81 0.95 -15.75
N ILE A 54 -10.94 0.68 -14.45
CA ILE A 54 -10.25 -0.40 -13.74
C ILE A 54 -10.53 -1.80 -14.30
N PRO A 55 -11.78 -2.20 -14.61
CA PRO A 55 -12.09 -3.59 -14.95
C PRO A 55 -11.37 -4.09 -16.21
N GLU A 56 -11.32 -3.29 -17.26
CA GLU A 56 -10.71 -3.69 -18.54
C GLU A 56 -9.20 -3.89 -18.43
N TYR A 57 -8.52 -2.96 -17.75
CA TYR A 57 -7.08 -3.05 -17.54
C TYR A 57 -6.70 -4.16 -16.55
N PHE A 58 -7.54 -4.43 -15.55
CA PHE A 58 -7.23 -5.48 -14.56
C PHE A 58 -7.28 -6.88 -15.16
N GLU A 59 -8.14 -7.12 -16.14
CA GLU A 59 -8.11 -8.38 -16.89
C GLU A 59 -6.78 -8.61 -17.63
N GLN A 60 -6.11 -7.54 -18.05
CA GLN A 60 -4.78 -7.61 -18.65
C GLN A 60 -3.69 -7.79 -17.57
N LEU A 61 -3.77 -7.03 -16.47
CA LEU A 61 -2.84 -7.14 -15.35
C LEU A 61 -2.81 -8.53 -14.72
N LYS A 62 -3.97 -9.20 -14.63
CA LYS A 62 -4.08 -10.58 -14.12
C LYS A 62 -3.37 -11.62 -15.01
N LYS A 63 -3.09 -11.29 -16.27
CA LYS A 63 -2.39 -12.18 -17.21
C LYS A 63 -0.88 -11.91 -17.25
N LYS A 64 -0.43 -10.73 -16.82
CA LYS A 64 0.98 -10.35 -16.81
C LYS A 64 1.74 -11.11 -15.72
N LYS A 65 2.89 -11.68 -16.10
CA LYS A 65 3.82 -12.36 -15.17
C LYS A 65 4.85 -11.43 -14.54
N ARG A 66 5.15 -10.33 -15.23
CA ARG A 66 6.13 -9.32 -14.85
C ARG A 66 5.42 -7.98 -14.86
N TYR A 67 5.45 -7.29 -13.74
CA TYR A 67 4.91 -5.94 -13.60
C TYR A 67 6.00 -4.91 -13.86
N ARG A 68 5.59 -3.79 -14.44
CA ARG A 68 6.34 -2.54 -14.53
C ARG A 68 5.70 -1.51 -13.60
N MET A 69 6.34 -0.37 -13.42
CA MET A 69 5.80 0.74 -12.61
C MET A 69 4.31 1.04 -12.87
N ASN A 70 3.89 1.17 -14.13
CA ASN A 70 2.48 1.47 -14.48
C ASN A 70 1.52 0.37 -13.98
N ASP A 71 1.94 -0.89 -14.04
CA ASP A 71 1.14 -2.01 -13.51
C ASP A 71 1.00 -1.92 -11.98
N LEU A 72 2.07 -1.54 -11.28
CA LEU A 72 2.06 -1.35 -9.84
C LEU A 72 1.15 -0.19 -9.43
N ILE A 73 1.17 0.92 -10.18
CA ILE A 73 0.30 2.07 -9.96
C ILE A 73 -1.18 1.70 -10.07
N LEU A 74 -1.55 0.89 -11.06
CA LEU A 74 -2.93 0.44 -11.23
C LEU A 74 -3.37 -0.49 -10.09
N ILE A 75 -2.46 -1.34 -9.59
CA ILE A 75 -2.71 -2.15 -8.40
C ILE A 75 -2.85 -1.24 -7.17
N ASP A 76 -2.10 -0.15 -7.05
CA ASP A 76 -2.26 0.82 -5.95
C ASP A 76 -3.66 1.42 -5.92
N LEU A 77 -4.17 1.83 -7.09
CA LEU A 77 -5.54 2.34 -7.23
C LEU A 77 -6.57 1.30 -6.79
N TYR A 78 -6.41 0.04 -7.23
CA TYR A 78 -7.27 -1.06 -6.80
C TYR A 78 -7.36 -1.16 -5.28
N LEU A 79 -6.19 -1.28 -4.63
CA LEU A 79 -6.08 -1.54 -3.21
C LEU A 79 -6.63 -0.35 -2.42
N THR A 80 -6.36 0.87 -2.90
CA THR A 80 -6.86 2.11 -2.29
C THR A 80 -8.38 2.21 -2.40
N ALA A 81 -8.94 2.01 -3.60
CA ALA A 81 -10.38 2.02 -3.83
C ALA A 81 -11.09 0.92 -3.01
N ALA A 82 -10.52 -0.28 -2.95
CA ALA A 82 -11.05 -1.36 -2.12
C ALA A 82 -11.03 -1.03 -0.63
N ALA A 83 -9.95 -0.42 -0.12
CA ALA A 83 -9.86 -0.07 1.30
C ALA A 83 -10.83 1.07 1.67
N ILE A 84 -10.95 2.10 0.84
CA ILE A 84 -11.82 3.27 1.09
C ILE A 84 -13.31 2.95 0.93
N SER A 85 -13.66 2.08 -0.03
CA SER A 85 -15.03 1.56 -0.18
C SER A 85 -15.43 0.54 0.89
N TYR A 86 -14.58 0.27 1.87
CA TYR A 86 -14.79 -0.80 2.87
C TYR A 86 -15.05 -2.16 2.22
N PHE A 87 -14.31 -2.47 1.16
CA PHE A 87 -14.36 -3.73 0.42
C PHE A 87 -15.73 -4.00 -0.22
N ASP A 88 -16.36 -2.95 -0.75
CA ASP A 88 -17.62 -3.07 -1.49
C ASP A 88 -17.47 -4.08 -2.64
N SER A 89 -18.42 -5.01 -2.75
CA SER A 89 -18.36 -6.11 -3.71
C SER A 89 -18.39 -5.69 -5.18
N SER A 90 -18.83 -4.46 -5.49
CA SER A 90 -18.77 -3.90 -6.85
C SER A 90 -17.34 -3.57 -7.29
N ILE A 91 -16.45 -3.27 -6.32
CA ILE A 91 -15.05 -2.89 -6.56
C ILE A 91 -14.11 -4.05 -6.20
N PHE A 92 -14.35 -4.71 -5.06
CA PHE A 92 -13.45 -5.68 -4.48
C PHE A 92 -13.93 -7.13 -4.68
N GLN A 93 -13.10 -7.91 -5.36
CA GLN A 93 -13.22 -9.35 -5.46
C GLN A 93 -12.05 -10.04 -4.77
N LYS A 94 -12.34 -10.89 -3.76
CA LYS A 94 -11.31 -11.58 -2.97
C LYS A 94 -10.36 -12.43 -3.83
N SER A 95 -10.85 -13.05 -4.90
CA SER A 95 -10.04 -13.83 -5.83
C SER A 95 -8.99 -13.00 -6.55
N ASP A 96 -9.37 -11.79 -6.99
CA ASP A 96 -8.50 -10.89 -7.72
C ASP A 96 -7.43 -10.33 -6.78
N PHE A 97 -7.83 -9.93 -5.57
CA PHE A 97 -6.89 -9.54 -4.53
C PHE A 97 -5.87 -10.65 -4.20
N LEU A 98 -6.32 -11.89 -4.02
CA LEU A 98 -5.42 -13.02 -3.77
C LEU A 98 -4.46 -13.27 -4.95
N HIS A 99 -4.94 -13.09 -6.18
CA HIS A 99 -4.09 -13.18 -7.36
C HIS A 99 -2.99 -12.11 -7.33
N PHE A 100 -3.34 -10.85 -7.06
CA PHE A 100 -2.35 -9.78 -6.93
C PHE A 100 -1.35 -10.03 -5.80
N CYS A 101 -1.78 -10.47 -4.61
CA CYS A 101 -0.85 -10.81 -3.52
C CYS A 101 0.21 -11.84 -3.96
N ARG A 102 -0.22 -12.91 -4.65
CA ARG A 102 0.70 -13.96 -5.13
C ARG A 102 1.66 -13.44 -6.19
N ASN A 103 1.19 -12.57 -7.08
CA ASN A 103 2.04 -11.99 -8.10
C ASN A 103 3.05 -11.01 -7.51
N LEU A 104 2.65 -10.14 -6.57
CA LEU A 104 3.52 -9.18 -5.90
C LEU A 104 4.74 -9.86 -5.24
N LEU A 105 4.53 -11.03 -4.59
CA LEU A 105 5.59 -11.85 -4.01
C LEU A 105 6.67 -12.31 -5.01
N GLN A 106 6.39 -12.24 -6.31
CA GLN A 106 7.30 -12.70 -7.36
C GLN A 106 7.96 -11.55 -8.12
N GLN A 107 7.64 -10.29 -7.82
CA GLN A 107 8.07 -9.15 -8.64
C GLN A 107 9.45 -8.61 -8.32
N ARG A 108 9.98 -8.77 -7.09
CA ARG A 108 11.27 -8.19 -6.68
C ARG A 108 12.42 -8.48 -7.65
N LYS A 109 12.47 -9.68 -8.23
CA LYS A 109 13.52 -10.11 -9.19
C LYS A 109 13.45 -9.45 -10.57
N TYR A 110 12.39 -8.70 -10.87
CA TYR A 110 12.16 -8.09 -12.19
C TYR A 110 12.22 -6.56 -12.16
N LEU A 111 12.12 -5.96 -10.98
CA LEU A 111 12.00 -4.51 -10.80
C LEU A 111 13.35 -3.87 -10.50
N LEU A 112 13.48 -2.61 -10.91
CA LEU A 112 14.60 -1.75 -10.53
C LEU A 112 14.47 -1.29 -9.06
N SER A 113 15.57 -0.83 -8.47
CA SER A 113 15.60 -0.39 -7.06
C SER A 113 14.55 0.68 -6.76
N GLU A 114 14.32 1.62 -7.68
CA GLU A 114 13.33 2.69 -7.55
C GLU A 114 11.90 2.14 -7.52
N GLU A 115 11.63 1.10 -8.31
CA GLU A 115 10.34 0.43 -8.36
C GLU A 115 10.12 -0.48 -7.14
N LEU A 116 11.19 -0.98 -6.51
CA LEU A 116 11.10 -1.78 -5.28
C LEU A 116 10.50 -1.00 -4.12
N PHE A 117 10.72 0.31 -4.01
CA PHE A 117 10.06 1.14 -3.00
C PHE A 117 8.54 1.11 -3.16
N PHE A 118 8.07 1.18 -4.41
CA PHE A 118 6.66 1.15 -4.74
C PHE A 118 6.08 -0.26 -4.50
N LEU A 119 6.79 -1.30 -4.91
CA LEU A 119 6.42 -2.69 -4.63
C LEU A 119 6.28 -2.92 -3.12
N ASN A 120 7.24 -2.47 -2.32
CA ASN A 120 7.22 -2.65 -0.86
C ASN A 120 5.99 -1.96 -0.24
N ARG A 121 5.63 -0.77 -0.73
CA ARG A 121 4.41 -0.08 -0.30
C ARG A 121 3.16 -0.94 -0.57
N LEU A 122 3.03 -1.48 -1.77
CA LEU A 122 1.88 -2.34 -2.14
C LEU A 122 1.83 -3.61 -1.30
N ILE A 123 2.97 -4.23 -1.02
CA ILE A 123 3.05 -5.42 -0.17
C ILE A 123 2.56 -5.09 1.24
N LEU A 124 2.99 -3.98 1.83
CA LEU A 124 2.53 -3.56 3.16
C LEU A 124 1.03 -3.23 3.17
N THR A 125 0.51 -2.57 2.14
CA THR A 125 -0.93 -2.32 1.96
C THR A 125 -1.71 -3.65 1.87
N ALA A 126 -1.20 -4.61 1.10
CA ALA A 126 -1.81 -5.93 0.99
C ALA A 126 -1.83 -6.67 2.33
N VAL A 127 -0.74 -6.60 3.13
CA VAL A 127 -0.72 -7.16 4.48
C VAL A 127 -1.78 -6.51 5.36
N ALA A 128 -1.86 -5.18 5.38
CA ALA A 128 -2.86 -4.44 6.17
C ALA A 128 -4.30 -4.87 5.81
N MET A 129 -4.61 -4.93 4.51
CA MET A 129 -5.92 -5.39 4.03
C MET A 129 -6.23 -6.83 4.44
N ARG A 130 -5.24 -7.73 4.40
CA ARG A 130 -5.43 -9.13 4.82
C ARG A 130 -5.70 -9.27 6.31
N ILE A 131 -4.97 -8.52 7.14
CA ILE A 131 -5.21 -8.47 8.58
C ILE A 131 -6.61 -7.90 8.86
N TYR A 132 -7.00 -6.83 8.17
CA TYR A 132 -8.34 -6.23 8.28
C TYR A 132 -9.45 -7.24 7.93
N LEU A 133 -9.31 -7.95 6.80
CA LEU A 133 -10.24 -8.98 6.33
C LEU A 133 -10.20 -10.28 7.15
N LYS A 134 -9.43 -10.32 8.25
CA LYS A 134 -9.23 -11.49 9.10
C LYS A 134 -8.75 -12.73 8.33
N ASP A 135 -7.95 -12.51 7.28
CA ASP A 135 -7.34 -13.55 6.47
C ASP A 135 -5.82 -13.62 6.74
N ALA A 136 -5.38 -14.67 7.44
CA ALA A 136 -3.98 -14.84 7.81
C ALA A 136 -3.10 -15.45 6.71
N ASP A 137 -3.70 -16.01 5.65
CA ASP A 137 -2.95 -16.66 4.57
C ASP A 137 -2.02 -15.64 3.90
N LEU A 138 -0.84 -16.04 3.45
CA LEU A 138 0.20 -15.19 2.82
C LEU A 138 0.75 -14.00 3.65
N VAL A 139 0.24 -13.70 4.86
CA VAL A 139 0.67 -12.51 5.62
C VAL A 139 2.16 -12.58 5.96
N LEU A 140 2.64 -13.75 6.38
CA LEU A 140 4.06 -13.92 6.73
C LEU A 140 4.96 -13.87 5.50
N GLU A 141 4.52 -14.45 4.39
CA GLU A 141 5.22 -14.43 3.11
C GLU A 141 5.38 -12.99 2.60
N LEU A 142 4.31 -12.19 2.67
CA LEU A 142 4.33 -10.78 2.28
C LEU A 142 5.24 -9.96 3.21
N LEU A 143 5.17 -10.18 4.54
CA LEU A 143 6.07 -9.52 5.49
C LEU A 143 7.53 -9.90 5.24
N ASN A 144 7.83 -11.18 4.98
CA ASN A 144 9.19 -11.62 4.68
C ASN A 144 9.70 -10.98 3.39
N GLU A 145 8.86 -10.88 2.36
CA GLU A 145 9.22 -10.20 1.11
C GLU A 145 9.46 -8.70 1.33
N SER A 146 8.61 -8.02 2.10
CA SER A 146 8.80 -6.62 2.49
C SER A 146 10.13 -6.39 3.21
N ASN A 147 10.47 -7.24 4.18
CA ASN A 147 11.74 -7.16 4.89
C ASN A 147 12.93 -7.35 3.93
N ALA A 148 12.85 -8.34 3.04
CA ALA A 148 13.91 -8.61 2.08
C ALA A 148 14.05 -7.50 1.03
N ILE A 149 12.97 -6.77 0.70
CA ILE A 149 13.06 -5.55 -0.11
C ILE A 149 13.81 -4.45 0.65
N MET A 150 13.40 -4.16 1.90
CA MET A 150 14.07 -3.13 2.72
C MET A 150 15.57 -3.40 2.92
N GLU A 151 15.96 -4.66 3.08
CA GLU A 151 17.37 -5.07 3.17
C GLU A 151 18.14 -4.80 1.87
N VAL A 152 17.55 -5.11 0.72
CA VAL A 152 18.21 -4.91 -0.59
C VAL A 152 18.27 -3.45 -1.00
N THR A 153 17.24 -2.66 -0.67
CA THR A 153 17.21 -1.22 -0.98
C THR A 153 17.91 -0.37 0.09
N GLU A 154 18.31 -0.97 1.21
CA GLU A 154 18.82 -0.29 2.41
C GLU A 154 17.90 0.84 2.91
N ASP A 155 16.61 0.76 2.60
CA ASP A 155 15.61 1.75 2.98
C ASP A 155 14.68 1.20 4.03
N PHE A 156 14.81 1.76 5.23
CA PHE A 156 14.05 1.36 6.40
C PHE A 156 12.96 2.37 6.78
N GLN A 157 12.64 3.36 5.93
CA GLN A 157 11.59 4.35 6.23
C GLN A 157 10.23 3.69 6.51
N LYS A 158 9.96 2.53 5.91
CA LYS A 158 8.72 1.75 6.12
C LYS A 158 8.78 0.78 7.30
N LYS A 159 9.92 0.67 8.00
CA LYS A 159 10.12 -0.31 9.07
C LYS A 159 9.16 -0.10 10.25
N SER A 160 8.81 1.14 10.57
CA SER A 160 7.79 1.44 11.59
C SER A 160 6.43 0.82 11.25
N ILE A 161 6.00 0.92 9.98
CA ILE A 161 4.72 0.36 9.51
C ILE A 161 4.80 -1.16 9.48
N TYR A 162 5.92 -1.71 8.99
CA TYR A 162 6.20 -3.15 9.00
C TYR A 162 6.05 -3.75 10.41
N CYS A 163 6.70 -3.14 11.42
CA CYS A 163 6.61 -3.60 12.80
C CYS A 163 5.19 -3.49 13.35
N LEU A 164 4.44 -2.43 13.02
CA LEU A 164 3.03 -2.33 13.42
C LEU A 164 2.18 -3.47 12.86
N LEU A 165 2.36 -3.84 11.59
CA LEU A 165 1.65 -4.96 10.98
C LEU A 165 2.03 -6.30 11.63
N GLN A 166 3.30 -6.48 12.03
CA GLN A 166 3.71 -7.64 12.82
C GLN A 166 3.04 -7.68 14.20
N CYS A 167 2.91 -6.52 14.86
CA CYS A 167 2.19 -6.37 16.11
C CYS A 167 0.72 -6.81 15.95
N GLU A 168 0.00 -6.28 14.95
CA GLU A 168 -1.39 -6.67 14.68
C GLU A 168 -1.51 -8.16 14.37
N TYR A 169 -0.61 -8.71 13.56
CA TYR A 169 -0.59 -10.14 13.27
C TYR A 169 -0.38 -11.00 14.53
N ALA A 170 0.52 -10.59 15.42
CA ALA A 170 0.76 -11.27 16.69
C ALA A 170 -0.49 -11.27 17.59
N ILE A 171 -1.22 -10.15 17.65
CA ILE A 171 -2.48 -10.02 18.40
C ILE A 171 -3.58 -10.89 17.81
N PHE A 172 -3.83 -10.75 16.50
CA PHE A 172 -5.00 -11.36 15.88
C PHE A 172 -4.86 -12.85 15.64
N TYR A 173 -3.66 -13.34 15.33
CA TYR A 173 -3.45 -14.71 14.88
C TYR A 173 -2.55 -15.54 15.80
N LYS A 174 -1.50 -14.95 16.40
CA LYS A 174 -0.63 -15.68 17.33
C LYS A 174 -1.17 -15.68 18.76
N LYS A 175 -2.01 -14.71 19.12
CA LYS A 175 -2.51 -14.49 20.50
C LYS A 175 -1.37 -14.31 21.51
N ASP A 176 -0.26 -13.72 21.05
CA ASP A 176 0.95 -13.50 21.85
C ASP A 176 1.11 -12.00 22.13
N LYS A 177 0.77 -11.60 23.37
CA LYS A 177 0.78 -10.20 23.81
C LYS A 177 2.19 -9.64 23.97
N GLU A 178 3.12 -10.46 24.44
CA GLU A 178 4.50 -10.03 24.67
C GLU A 178 5.21 -9.82 23.33
N LEU A 179 4.98 -10.73 22.37
CA LEU A 179 5.48 -10.56 21.01
C LEU A 179 4.88 -9.32 20.33
N ALA A 180 3.58 -9.09 20.49
CA ALA A 180 2.93 -7.90 19.95
C ALA A 180 3.53 -6.60 20.55
N LYS A 181 3.72 -6.58 21.88
CA LYS A 181 4.31 -5.44 22.57
C LYS A 181 5.73 -5.17 22.10
N HIS A 182 6.54 -6.21 21.90
CA HIS A 182 7.89 -6.08 21.33
C HIS A 182 7.86 -5.37 19.98
N TYR A 183 7.01 -5.81 19.05
CA TYR A 183 6.88 -5.17 17.73
C TYR A 183 6.35 -3.74 17.79
N TYR A 184 5.43 -3.44 18.73
CA TYR A 184 4.99 -2.07 18.96
C TYR A 184 6.13 -1.16 19.43
N GLU A 185 6.96 -1.64 20.36
CA GLU A 185 8.12 -0.89 20.85
C GLU A 185 9.15 -0.64 19.72
N GLU A 186 9.38 -1.62 18.85
CA GLU A 186 10.20 -1.45 17.65
C GLU A 186 9.60 -0.43 16.67
N ALA A 187 8.29 -0.49 16.40
CA ALA A 187 7.61 0.47 15.54
C ALA A 187 7.79 1.91 16.05
N LEU A 188 7.66 2.10 17.37
CA LEU A 188 7.84 3.40 18.02
C LEU A 188 9.30 3.88 17.95
N LEU A 189 10.27 2.97 18.08
CA LEU A 189 11.69 3.29 17.94
C LEU A 189 12.01 3.81 16.54
N PHE A 190 11.55 3.13 15.49
CA PHE A 190 11.77 3.59 14.10
C PHE A 190 11.05 4.92 13.82
N ALA A 191 9.82 5.11 14.30
CA ALA A 191 9.11 6.37 14.13
C ALA A 191 9.83 7.55 14.81
N LYS A 192 10.50 7.29 15.95
CA LYS A 192 11.39 8.28 16.61
C LYS A 192 12.67 8.51 15.82
N LEU A 193 13.30 7.46 15.32
CA LEU A 193 14.54 7.54 14.54
C LEU A 193 14.37 8.43 13.29
N PHE A 194 13.24 8.30 12.59
CA PHE A 194 12.91 9.11 11.42
C PHE A 194 12.25 10.45 11.77
N ASN A 195 12.14 10.79 13.05
CA ASN A 195 11.50 12.02 13.55
C ASN A 195 10.06 12.23 13.03
N ASP A 196 9.33 11.14 12.76
CA ASP A 196 7.94 11.19 12.29
C ASP A 196 7.00 11.28 13.49
N LYS A 197 6.82 12.50 13.99
CA LYS A 197 5.98 12.77 15.17
C LYS A 197 4.52 12.36 14.94
N LYS A 198 4.01 12.54 13.72
CA LYS A 198 2.64 12.18 13.38
C LYS A 198 2.45 10.67 13.48
N LEU A 199 3.38 9.89 12.93
CA LEU A 199 3.34 8.44 13.04
C LEU A 199 3.46 7.98 14.50
N GLN A 200 4.30 8.62 15.32
CA GLN A 200 4.40 8.30 16.74
C GLN A 200 3.06 8.48 17.48
N GLU A 201 2.35 9.58 17.22
CA GLU A 201 1.02 9.82 17.80
C GLU A 201 0.00 8.77 17.33
N GLN A 202 -0.01 8.45 16.04
CA GLN A 202 -0.88 7.42 15.47
C GLN A 202 -0.61 6.04 16.08
N LEU A 203 0.66 5.66 16.22
CA LEU A 203 1.05 4.39 16.83
C LEU A 203 0.55 4.27 18.27
N GLN A 204 0.62 5.33 19.06
CA GLN A 204 0.11 5.33 20.44
C GLN A 204 -1.40 5.11 20.48
N VAL A 205 -2.14 5.78 19.60
CA VAL A 205 -3.60 5.61 19.49
C VAL A 205 -3.96 4.19 19.08
N GLU A 206 -3.28 3.64 18.07
CA GLU A 206 -3.53 2.26 17.60
C GLU A 206 -3.21 1.22 18.67
N TRP A 207 -2.08 1.37 19.38
CA TRP A 207 -1.74 0.47 20.48
C TRP A 207 -2.78 0.49 21.60
N GLN A 208 -3.31 1.66 21.96
CA GLN A 208 -4.37 1.75 22.97
C GLN A 208 -5.68 1.06 22.55
N LYS A 209 -5.98 1.02 21.25
CA LYS A 209 -7.12 0.25 20.72
C LYS A 209 -6.81 -1.24 20.77
N LEU A 210 -5.68 -1.65 20.21
CA LEU A 210 -5.25 -3.04 20.13
C LEU A 210 -5.08 -3.68 21.51
N SER A 211 -4.55 -2.96 22.49
CA SER A 211 -4.37 -3.45 23.87
C SER A 211 -5.69 -3.73 24.60
N LYS A 212 -6.82 -3.19 24.10
CA LYS A 212 -8.16 -3.44 24.66
C LYS A 212 -8.85 -4.65 24.06
N GLU A 213 -8.43 -5.09 22.86
CA GLU A 213 -8.97 -6.28 22.19
C GLU A 213 -8.33 -7.58 22.69
N VAL A 214 -7.56 -7.49 23.77
CA VAL A 214 -6.55 -8.44 24.20
C VAL A 214 -6.74 -8.78 25.67
#